data_AF-A0A257JV30-F1
#
_entry.id   AF-A0A257JV30-F1
#
_cell.length_a   1.000
_cell.length_b   1.000
_cell.length_c   1.000
_cell.angle_alpha   90.00
_cell.angle_beta   90.00
_cell.angle_gamma   90.00
#
_symmetry.space_group_name_H-M   'P 1'
#
loop_
_entity.id
_entity.type
_entity.pdbx_description
1 polymer ?
#
loop_
_entity_poly.entity_id
_entity_poly.type
_entity_poly.pdbx_seq_one_letter_code
_entity_poly.pdbx_strand_id
1 'polypeptide(L)'
;MSLLKTFPEVELFFESDKFSQEELLSFIQEIEKKYTDERLRRSAHTLIRLKILQFEIAGTKTPSKNNIVNGETATKKEKGVHSLIQGLRHKSIENIALKLQWTSSQILILLKQKGISKNLESLLDENEFKIVAEMFYSRIMGIRRNEKNKIPKKMIKKDKPKSLDKKNDVYSKIESIGLGKVIYIRKK
;
A
#
# COMPACT_ATOMS: atom_id res chain seq x y z
N MET A 1 -26.57 -5.01 10.77
CA MET A 1 -26.73 -6.43 10.38
C MET A 1 -25.36 -7.07 10.47
N SER A 2 -25.14 -7.99 11.41
CA SER A 2 -23.82 -8.57 11.67
C SER A 2 -23.33 -9.35 10.45
N LEU A 3 -22.12 -9.03 9.96
CA LEU A 3 -21.45 -9.74 8.85
C LEU A 3 -21.39 -11.26 9.10
N LEU A 4 -21.39 -11.68 10.37
CA LEU A 4 -21.43 -13.08 10.81
C LEU A 4 -22.69 -13.82 10.34
N LYS A 5 -23.85 -13.16 10.26
CA LYS A 5 -25.09 -13.77 9.73
C LYS A 5 -25.07 -13.94 8.21
N THR A 6 -24.18 -13.23 7.52
CA THR A 6 -24.12 -13.21 6.05
C THR A 6 -23.22 -14.31 5.49
N PHE A 7 -22.30 -14.86 6.30
CA PHE A 7 -21.30 -15.85 5.88
C PHE A 7 -21.13 -16.98 6.91
N PRO A 8 -22.18 -17.79 7.17
CA PRO A 8 -22.13 -18.88 8.15
C PRO A 8 -21.08 -19.95 7.82
N GLU A 9 -20.73 -20.11 6.55
CA GLU A 9 -19.72 -21.07 6.09
C GLU A 9 -18.32 -20.73 6.61
N VAL A 10 -18.03 -19.43 6.80
CA VAL A 10 -16.75 -19.00 7.37
C VAL A 10 -16.71 -19.32 8.85
N GLU A 11 -17.81 -19.25 9.59
CA GLU A 11 -17.80 -19.66 10.99
C GLU A 11 -17.59 -21.17 11.10
N LEU A 12 -18.32 -21.96 10.31
CA LEU A 12 -18.22 -23.42 10.28
C LEU A 12 -16.81 -23.92 9.92
N PHE A 13 -16.12 -23.25 8.99
CA PHE A 13 -14.75 -23.63 8.63
C PHE A 13 -13.79 -23.43 9.82
N PHE A 14 -13.91 -22.32 10.53
CA PHE A 14 -13.04 -21.98 11.67
C PHE A 14 -13.49 -22.59 13.00
N GLU A 15 -14.59 -23.34 13.06
CA GLU A 15 -14.93 -24.22 14.19
C GLU A 15 -14.02 -25.46 14.24
N SER A 16 -13.41 -25.84 13.11
CA SER A 16 -12.38 -26.88 13.11
C SER A 16 -11.07 -26.32 13.67
N ASP A 17 -10.66 -26.79 14.86
CA ASP A 17 -9.46 -26.31 15.58
C ASP A 17 -8.14 -26.50 14.81
N LYS A 18 -8.16 -27.21 13.69
CA LYS A 18 -7.00 -27.46 12.83
C LYS A 18 -7.44 -27.46 11.37
N PHE A 19 -6.82 -26.60 10.57
CA PHE A 19 -6.93 -26.60 9.13
C PHE A 19 -5.54 -26.42 8.50
N SER A 20 -5.31 -27.05 7.36
CA SER A 20 -4.07 -26.89 6.60
C SER A 20 -4.10 -25.62 5.74
N GLN A 21 -2.93 -25.16 5.28
CA GLN A 21 -2.85 -24.03 4.37
C GLN A 21 -3.54 -24.33 3.03
N GLU A 22 -3.49 -25.59 2.58
CA GLU A 22 -4.11 -26.05 1.34
C GLU A 22 -5.65 -26.06 1.45
N GLU A 23 -6.17 -26.46 2.60
CA GLU A 23 -7.61 -26.38 2.92
C GLU A 23 -8.10 -24.93 2.94
N LEU A 24 -7.34 -24.02 3.55
CA LEU A 24 -7.70 -22.60 3.60
C LEU A 24 -7.74 -21.99 2.18
N LEU A 25 -6.77 -22.31 1.33
CA LEU A 25 -6.74 -21.82 -0.05
C LEU A 25 -7.90 -22.39 -0.87
N SER A 26 -8.22 -23.66 -0.68
CA SER A 26 -9.36 -24.30 -1.34
C SER A 26 -10.67 -23.67 -0.90
N PHE A 27 -10.83 -23.40 0.40
CA PHE A 27 -11.99 -22.70 0.96
C PHE A 27 -12.15 -21.27 0.41
N ILE A 28 -11.05 -20.53 0.26
CA ILE A 28 -11.09 -19.19 -0.35
C ILE A 28 -11.58 -19.28 -1.81
N GLN A 29 -11.11 -20.27 -2.57
CA GLN A 29 -11.56 -20.48 -3.96
C GLN A 29 -13.04 -20.88 -4.02
N GLU A 30 -13.54 -21.65 -3.06
CA GLU A 30 -14.97 -22.00 -2.97
C GLU A 30 -15.82 -20.77 -2.69
N ILE A 31 -15.39 -19.87 -1.80
CA ILE A 31 -16.07 -18.60 -1.53
C ILE A 31 -16.07 -17.70 -2.77
N GLU A 32 -14.95 -17.63 -3.50
CA GLU A 32 -14.86 -16.86 -4.74
C GLU A 32 -15.81 -17.38 -5.83
N LYS A 33 -16.02 -18.69 -5.90
CA LYS A 33 -16.98 -19.31 -6.81
C LYS A 33 -18.44 -19.11 -6.36
N LYS A 34 -18.68 -19.14 -5.05
CA LYS A 34 -20.03 -19.04 -4.46
C LYS A 34 -20.61 -17.62 -4.53
N TYR A 35 -19.79 -16.59 -4.35
CA TYR A 35 -20.22 -15.19 -4.40
C TYR A 35 -19.74 -14.52 -5.68
N THR A 36 -20.64 -14.25 -6.61
CA THR A 36 -20.32 -13.53 -7.86
C THR A 36 -20.13 -12.02 -7.63
N ASP A 37 -20.87 -11.44 -6.67
CA ASP A 37 -20.77 -10.03 -6.32
C ASP A 37 -19.40 -9.70 -5.70
N GLU A 38 -18.72 -8.71 -6.27
CA GLU A 38 -17.43 -8.22 -5.82
C GLU A 38 -17.48 -7.64 -4.40
N ARG A 39 -18.57 -6.97 -4.02
CA ARG A 39 -18.71 -6.37 -2.68
C ARG A 39 -18.85 -7.45 -1.59
N LEU A 40 -19.58 -8.52 -1.90
CA LEU A 40 -19.73 -9.67 -1.01
C LEU A 40 -18.43 -10.46 -0.88
N ARG A 41 -17.72 -10.69 -1.99
CA ARG A 41 -16.38 -11.32 -1.96
C ARG A 41 -15.40 -10.56 -1.09
N ARG A 42 -15.28 -9.24 -1.28
CA ARG A 42 -14.38 -8.40 -0.45
C ARG A 42 -14.74 -8.47 1.03
N SER A 43 -16.03 -8.48 1.35
CA SER A 43 -16.52 -8.63 2.72
C SER A 43 -16.15 -10.00 3.30
N ALA A 44 -16.34 -11.08 2.53
CA ALA A 44 -15.98 -12.45 2.91
C ALA A 44 -14.46 -12.60 3.14
N HIS A 45 -13.61 -12.11 2.23
CA HIS A 45 -12.16 -12.13 2.40
C HIS A 45 -11.71 -11.35 3.64
N THR A 46 -12.35 -10.20 3.90
CA THR A 46 -12.05 -9.40 5.09
C THR A 46 -12.40 -10.18 6.35
N LEU A 47 -13.53 -10.88 6.36
CA LEU A 47 -13.97 -11.70 7.49
C LEU A 47 -13.06 -12.91 7.73
N ILE A 48 -12.64 -13.60 6.67
CA ILE A 48 -11.65 -14.70 6.74
C ILE A 48 -10.33 -14.20 7.35
N ARG A 49 -9.80 -13.05 6.87
CA ARG A 49 -8.58 -12.45 7.43
C ARG A 49 -8.71 -12.11 8.91
N LEU A 50 -9.86 -11.55 9.31
CA LEU A 50 -10.13 -11.24 10.71
C LEU A 50 -10.16 -12.50 11.58
N LYS A 51 -10.76 -13.60 11.09
CA LYS A 51 -10.79 -14.88 11.79
C LYS A 51 -9.42 -15.52 11.92
N ILE A 52 -8.60 -15.48 10.87
CA ILE A 52 -7.19 -15.93 10.94
C ILE A 52 -6.43 -15.16 12.01
N LEU A 53 -6.53 -13.83 12.00
CA LEU A 53 -5.90 -12.98 13.02
C LEU A 53 -6.42 -13.30 14.42
N GLN A 54 -7.73 -13.54 14.58
CA GLN A 54 -8.31 -13.94 15.85
C GLN A 54 -7.73 -15.27 16.34
N PHE A 55 -7.55 -16.24 15.43
CA PHE A 55 -6.95 -17.54 15.72
C PHE A 55 -5.47 -17.41 16.09
N GLU A 56 -4.70 -16.59 15.37
CA GLU A 56 -3.30 -16.27 15.68
C GLU A 56 -3.14 -15.62 17.06
N ILE A 57 -4.09 -14.76 17.45
CA ILE A 57 -4.10 -14.08 18.75
C ILE A 57 -4.52 -15.03 19.88
N ALA A 58 -5.50 -15.92 19.64
CA ALA A 58 -6.00 -16.86 20.64
C ALA A 58 -4.99 -18.00 20.93
N GLY A 59 -4.22 -18.45 19.93
CA GLY A 59 -3.24 -19.54 20.03
C GLY A 59 -1.85 -19.12 20.54
N THR A 60 -1.74 -18.38 21.64
CA THR A 60 -0.46 -17.77 22.09
C THR A 60 0.73 -18.77 22.11
N LYS A 61 1.86 -18.36 21.48
CA LYS A 61 3.23 -18.98 21.45
C LYS A 61 3.55 -19.98 20.32
N THR A 62 3.94 -19.41 19.16
CA THR A 62 5.11 -19.74 18.28
C THR A 62 5.20 -21.11 17.57
N PRO A 63 6.08 -21.27 16.54
CA PRO A 63 6.54 -20.36 15.50
C PRO A 63 6.35 -20.96 14.08
N SER A 64 6.05 -20.14 13.08
CA SER A 64 6.59 -20.36 11.74
C SER A 64 6.47 -19.08 10.93
N LYS A 65 7.54 -18.30 10.95
CA LYS A 65 7.91 -17.53 9.78
C LYS A 65 8.13 -18.57 8.68
N ASN A 66 7.30 -18.55 7.65
CA ASN A 66 7.67 -18.71 6.24
C ASN A 66 6.40 -18.62 5.39
N ASN A 67 6.52 -17.99 4.22
CA ASN A 67 5.48 -17.73 3.24
C ASN A 67 4.61 -16.48 3.47
N ILE A 68 5.29 -15.33 3.62
CA ILE A 68 4.78 -14.11 3.00
C ILE A 68 4.81 -14.36 1.49
N VAL A 69 3.61 -14.43 0.92
CA VAL A 69 3.35 -14.49 -0.51
C VAL A 69 4.17 -13.43 -1.24
N ASN A 70 5.06 -13.91 -2.11
CA ASN A 70 5.68 -13.14 -3.17
C ASN A 70 4.58 -12.57 -4.07
N GLY A 71 4.14 -11.35 -3.75
CA GLY A 71 3.61 -10.44 -4.74
C GLY A 71 4.80 -9.87 -5.52
N GLU A 72 5.18 -10.55 -6.61
CA GLU A 72 6.14 -10.05 -7.59
C GLU A 72 5.66 -8.69 -8.12
N THR A 73 6.19 -7.62 -7.54
CA THR A 73 6.20 -6.30 -8.18
C THR A 73 7.63 -5.75 -8.13
N ALA A 74 8.36 -6.03 -9.21
CA ALA A 74 9.56 -5.34 -9.65
C ALA A 74 10.79 -5.38 -8.71
N THR A 75 11.43 -6.54 -8.63
CA THR A 75 12.85 -6.69 -8.31
C THR A 75 13.72 -6.13 -9.45
N LYS A 76 13.78 -4.80 -9.56
CA LYS A 76 14.90 -4.09 -10.18
C LYS A 76 15.24 -2.87 -9.33
N LYS A 77 15.99 -3.11 -8.25
CA LYS A 77 16.95 -2.16 -7.63
C LYS A 77 17.71 -2.81 -6.46
N GLU A 78 18.27 -3.99 -6.69
CA GLU A 78 19.52 -4.35 -6.01
C GLU A 78 20.63 -3.53 -6.69
N LYS A 79 20.93 -2.35 -6.15
CA LYS A 79 22.19 -1.62 -6.30
C LYS A 79 22.08 -0.32 -5.53
N GLY A 80 22.62 -0.35 -4.31
CA GLY A 80 22.71 0.79 -3.42
C GLY A 80 21.71 0.68 -2.28
N VAL A 81 22.17 0.15 -1.14
CA VAL A 81 21.72 0.66 0.16
C VAL A 81 21.75 2.19 0.02
N HIS A 82 20.57 2.80 -0.09
CA HIS A 82 20.40 4.19 -0.49
C HIS A 82 21.42 5.05 0.27
N SER A 83 22.15 5.95 -0.39
CA SER A 83 23.21 6.78 0.24
C SER A 83 22.82 7.37 1.61
N LEU A 84 21.53 7.65 1.80
CA LEU A 84 20.95 8.10 3.07
C LEU A 84 21.09 7.10 4.23
N ILE A 85 20.92 5.80 3.97
CA ILE A 85 21.06 4.73 4.97
C ILE A 85 22.53 4.53 5.30
N GLN A 86 23.41 4.54 4.30
CA GLN A 86 24.85 4.45 4.56
C GLN A 86 25.31 5.59 5.49
N GLY A 87 24.76 6.79 5.33
CA GLY A 87 24.99 7.92 6.23
C GLY A 87 24.36 7.81 7.63
N LEU A 88 23.70 6.70 7.97
CA LEU A 88 23.25 6.36 9.33
C LEU A 88 24.19 5.39 10.04
N ARG A 89 25.03 4.67 9.31
CA ARG A 89 25.91 3.63 9.86
C ARG A 89 26.89 4.15 10.91
N HIS A 90 27.36 5.38 10.73
CA HIS A 90 28.37 6.02 11.60
C HIS A 90 27.75 7.04 12.57
N LYS A 91 26.47 6.87 12.92
CA LYS A 91 25.75 7.80 13.81
C LYS A 91 25.30 7.12 15.09
N SER A 92 25.32 7.86 16.19
CA SER A 92 24.73 7.42 17.45
C SER A 92 23.23 7.19 17.31
N ILE A 93 22.66 6.36 18.18
CA ILE A 93 21.23 6.03 18.19
C ILE A 93 20.37 7.30 18.31
N GLU A 94 20.79 8.27 19.11
CA GLU A 94 20.10 9.56 19.22
C GLU A 94 20.06 10.32 17.88
N ASN A 95 21.20 10.38 17.18
CA ASN A 95 21.28 11.02 15.87
C ASN A 95 20.47 10.28 14.79
N ILE A 96 20.39 8.95 14.90
CA ILE A 96 19.53 8.12 14.05
C ILE A 96 18.05 8.45 14.34
N ALA A 97 17.67 8.59 15.62
CA ALA A 97 16.31 8.93 16.04
C ALA A 97 15.84 10.26 15.46
N LEU A 98 16.70 11.29 15.55
CA LEU A 98 16.43 12.61 14.97
C LEU A 98 16.18 12.52 13.46
N LYS A 99 17.04 11.80 12.73
CA LYS A 99 16.90 11.63 11.27
C LYS A 99 15.65 10.85 10.87
N LEU A 100 15.23 9.88 11.68
CA LEU A 100 14.06 9.05 11.43
C LEU A 100 12.75 9.67 11.94
N GLN A 101 12.82 10.85 12.56
CA GLN A 101 11.68 11.50 13.21
C GLN A 101 10.96 10.53 14.16
N TRP A 102 11.75 9.88 15.01
CA TRP A 102 11.30 8.95 16.05
C TRP A 102 11.84 9.39 17.41
N THR A 103 11.17 8.96 18.48
CA THR A 103 11.73 9.13 19.82
C THR A 103 12.85 8.12 20.03
N SER A 104 13.89 8.51 20.76
CA SER A 104 15.02 7.63 21.04
C SER A 104 14.59 6.37 21.81
N SER A 105 13.58 6.50 22.69
CA SER A 105 12.95 5.37 23.39
C SER A 105 12.33 4.34 22.44
N GLN A 106 11.65 4.79 21.38
CA GLN A 106 11.07 3.88 20.38
C GLN A 106 12.15 3.09 19.64
N ILE A 107 13.26 3.73 19.29
CA ILE A 107 14.39 3.03 18.64
C ILE A 107 14.99 1.99 19.58
N LEU A 108 15.18 2.31 20.86
CA LEU A 108 15.69 1.36 21.84
C LEU A 108 14.75 0.15 22.01
N ILE A 109 13.44 0.37 22.01
CA ILE A 109 12.44 -0.72 22.05
C ILE A 109 12.56 -1.60 20.80
N LEU A 110 12.66 -0.99 19.60
CA LEU A 110 12.80 -1.73 18.34
C LEU A 110 14.11 -2.53 18.28
N LEU A 111 15.21 -1.96 18.76
CA LEU A 111 16.49 -2.65 18.86
C LEU A 111 16.39 -3.85 19.81
N LYS A 112 15.78 -3.67 20.99
CA LYS A 112 15.52 -4.77 21.94
C LYS A 112 14.69 -5.89 21.32
N GLN A 113 13.66 -5.56 20.54
CA GLN A 113 12.85 -6.56 19.83
C GLN A 113 13.66 -7.37 18.80
N LYS A 114 14.76 -6.82 18.30
CA LYS A 114 15.71 -7.50 17.42
C LYS A 114 16.88 -8.15 18.16
N GLY A 115 16.86 -8.16 19.50
CA GLY A 115 17.90 -8.73 20.34
C GLY A 115 19.13 -7.85 20.52
N ILE A 116 19.06 -6.57 20.15
CA ILE A 116 20.17 -5.61 20.25
C ILE A 116 19.95 -4.74 21.49
N SER A 117 20.87 -4.80 22.45
CA SER A 117 20.84 -3.95 23.66
C SER A 117 21.94 -2.91 23.58
N LYS A 118 21.55 -1.64 23.43
CA LYS A 118 22.45 -0.50 23.18
C LYS A 118 21.97 0.72 23.96
N ASN A 119 22.88 1.64 24.25
CA ASN A 119 22.59 2.92 24.91
C ASN A 119 22.45 4.06 23.88
N LEU A 120 21.87 5.20 24.27
CA LEU A 120 21.58 6.31 23.35
C LEU A 120 22.79 6.83 22.54
N GLU A 121 23.95 6.87 23.19
CA GLU A 121 25.19 7.36 22.60
C GLU A 121 25.93 6.29 21.79
N SER A 122 25.54 5.03 21.94
CA SER A 122 26.25 3.92 21.29
C SER A 122 25.99 3.87 19.78
N LEU A 123 26.99 3.34 19.09
CA LEU A 123 26.98 3.10 17.65
C LEU A 123 26.47 1.69 17.36
N LEU A 124 25.85 1.53 16.19
CA LEU A 124 25.42 0.24 15.67
C LEU A 124 26.58 -0.43 14.92
N ASP A 125 26.82 -1.69 15.24
CA ASP A 125 27.79 -2.50 14.52
C ASP A 125 27.26 -2.86 13.13
N GLU A 126 28.12 -3.26 12.21
CA GLU A 126 27.71 -3.53 10.81
C GLU A 126 26.63 -4.62 10.70
N ASN A 127 26.76 -5.67 11.53
CA ASN A 127 25.79 -6.76 11.59
C ASN A 127 24.45 -6.30 12.17
N GLU A 128 24.49 -5.54 13.27
CA GLU A 128 23.31 -4.96 13.91
C GLU A 128 22.59 -4.02 12.95
N PHE A 129 23.35 -3.17 12.27
CA PHE A 129 22.85 -2.22 11.29
C PHE A 129 22.16 -2.94 10.14
N LYS A 130 22.71 -4.04 9.63
CA LYS A 130 22.08 -4.84 8.56
C LYS A 130 20.71 -5.37 8.96
N ILE A 131 20.53 -5.78 10.21
CA ILE A 131 19.25 -6.28 10.75
C ILE A 131 18.20 -5.17 10.78
N VAL A 132 18.59 -3.95 11.13
CA VAL A 132 17.66 -2.82 11.27
C VAL A 132 17.55 -1.92 10.02
N ALA A 133 18.43 -2.12 9.04
CA ALA A 133 18.52 -1.28 7.84
C ALA A 133 17.21 -1.24 7.06
N GLU A 134 16.50 -2.37 6.97
CA GLU A 134 15.21 -2.46 6.27
C GLU A 134 14.12 -1.63 6.96
N MET A 135 14.11 -1.62 8.30
CA MET A 135 13.17 -0.82 9.08
C MET A 135 13.46 0.67 8.89
N PHE A 136 14.73 1.06 8.96
CA PHE A 136 15.15 2.44 8.72
C PHE A 136 14.82 2.89 7.30
N TYR A 137 15.04 2.03 6.31
CA TYR A 137 14.70 2.31 4.92
C TYR A 137 13.21 2.62 4.75
N SER A 138 12.35 1.76 5.27
CA SER A 138 10.91 1.90 5.18
C SER A 138 10.44 3.23 5.76
N ARG A 139 11.02 3.62 6.91
CA ARG A 139 10.72 4.91 7.55
C ARG A 139 11.20 6.10 6.73
N ILE A 140 12.44 6.10 6.24
CA ILE A 140 12.99 7.17 5.40
C ILE A 140 12.15 7.36 4.13
N MET A 141 11.72 6.26 3.51
CA MET A 141 10.86 6.32 2.32
C MET A 141 9.45 6.85 2.64
N GLY A 142 8.93 6.61 3.85
CA GLY A 142 7.72 7.24 4.36
C GLY A 142 7.87 8.76 4.51
N ILE A 143 8.95 9.21 5.16
CA ILE A 143 9.24 10.64 5.37
C ILE A 143 9.34 11.38 4.03
N ARG A 144 10.11 10.83 3.07
CA ARG A 144 10.23 11.41 1.72
C ARG A 144 8.91 11.54 0.99
N ARG A 145 8.01 10.56 1.11
CA ARG A 145 6.67 10.62 0.51
C ARG A 145 5.86 11.76 1.14
N ASN A 146 5.91 11.89 2.46
CA ASN A 146 5.22 12.97 3.18
C ASN A 146 5.77 14.35 2.80
N GLU A 147 7.09 14.50 2.70
CA GLU A 147 7.73 15.76 2.26
C GLU A 147 7.34 16.14 0.83
N LYS A 148 7.33 15.18 -0.10
CA LYS A 148 6.86 15.41 -1.48
C LYS A 148 5.40 15.85 -1.55
N ASN A 149 4.56 15.34 -0.65
CA ASN A 149 3.15 15.69 -0.59
C ASN A 149 2.90 17.05 0.09
N LYS A 150 3.83 17.52 0.94
CA LYS A 150 3.75 18.86 1.56
C LYS A 150 4.02 19.97 0.56
N ILE A 151 4.82 19.73 -0.47
CA ILE A 151 5.00 20.68 -1.56
C ILE A 151 3.73 20.58 -2.41
N PRO A 152 2.83 21.59 -2.41
CA PRO A 152 1.70 21.57 -3.30
C PRO A 152 2.26 21.42 -4.70
N LYS A 153 1.86 20.34 -5.40
CA LYS A 153 2.18 20.18 -6.81
C LYS A 153 1.74 21.48 -7.45
N LYS A 154 2.70 22.30 -7.89
CA LYS A 154 2.40 23.46 -8.74
C LYS A 154 1.50 22.87 -9.80
N MET A 155 0.24 23.29 -9.84
CA MET A 155 -0.65 22.89 -10.91
C MET A 155 0.11 23.33 -12.16
N ILE A 156 0.68 22.37 -12.87
CA ILE A 156 1.15 22.60 -14.22
C ILE A 156 -0.13 23.10 -14.88
N LYS A 157 -0.19 24.42 -15.11
CA LYS A 157 -1.29 25.02 -15.86
C LYS A 157 -1.35 24.16 -17.10
N LYS A 158 -2.42 23.36 -17.24
CA LYS A 158 -2.62 22.55 -18.43
C LYS A 158 -2.51 23.55 -19.56
N ASP A 159 -1.39 23.51 -20.28
CA ASP A 159 -1.28 24.24 -21.51
C ASP A 159 -2.52 23.89 -22.31
N LYS A 160 -3.15 24.96 -22.81
CA LYS A 160 -4.44 24.97 -23.49
C LYS A 160 -4.61 23.69 -24.30
N PRO A 161 -5.80 23.07 -24.31
CA PRO A 161 -6.03 21.88 -25.12
C PRO A 161 -5.51 22.18 -26.53
N LYS A 162 -4.56 21.36 -27.00
CA LYS A 162 -4.15 21.34 -28.40
C LYS A 162 -5.44 21.34 -29.19
N SER A 163 -5.71 22.46 -29.86
CA SER A 163 -6.91 22.66 -30.65
C SER A 163 -7.06 21.44 -31.54
N LEU A 164 -8.13 20.67 -31.32
CA LEU A 164 -8.61 19.71 -32.29
C LEU A 164 -8.72 20.46 -33.61
N ASP A 165 -8.06 19.93 -34.63
CA ASP A 165 -8.07 20.45 -35.98
C ASP A 165 -9.48 20.91 -36.35
N LYS A 166 -9.62 22.23 -36.52
CA LYS A 166 -10.81 22.88 -37.06
C LYS A 166 -10.93 22.48 -38.53
N LYS A 167 -11.42 21.27 -38.79
CA LYS A 167 -11.85 20.87 -40.12
C LYS A 167 -13.25 20.25 -39.98
N ASN A 168 -14.24 21.07 -40.31
CA ASN A 168 -15.62 20.70 -40.65
C ASN A 168 -16.65 20.65 -39.51
N ASP A 169 -16.61 21.55 -38.54
CA ASP A 169 -17.80 21.78 -37.72
C ASP A 169 -18.74 22.77 -38.42
N VAL A 170 -20.02 22.40 -38.53
CA VAL A 170 -21.08 23.17 -39.23
C VAL A 170 -21.22 24.56 -38.60
N TYR A 171 -21.02 24.64 -37.28
CA TYR A 171 -21.07 25.89 -36.52
C TYR A 171 -19.94 26.86 -36.89
N SER A 172 -18.76 26.37 -37.30
CA SER A 172 -17.66 27.22 -37.76
C SER A 172 -17.97 27.91 -39.09
N LYS A 173 -18.74 27.24 -39.97
CA LYS A 173 -19.17 27.83 -41.24
C LYS A 173 -20.23 28.91 -41.04
N ILE A 174 -21.13 28.72 -40.07
CA ILE A 174 -22.16 29.71 -39.72
C ILE A 174 -21.52 31.00 -39.17
N GLU A 175 -20.45 30.88 -38.39
CA GLU A 175 -19.68 32.02 -37.86
C GLU A 175 -19.04 32.87 -38.98
N SER A 176 -18.59 32.23 -40.07
CA SER A 176 -17.91 32.92 -41.19
C SER A 176 -18.84 33.68 -42.14
N ILE A 177 -20.14 33.37 -42.15
CA ILE A 177 -21.11 33.93 -43.11
C ILE A 177 -21.87 35.14 -42.53
N GLY A 178 -21.77 35.37 -41.22
CA GLY A 178 -22.48 36.45 -40.52
C GLY A 178 -23.95 36.09 -40.24
N LEU A 179 -24.49 36.61 -39.14
CA LEU A 179 -25.81 36.29 -38.55
C LEU A 179 -27.05 36.63 -39.41
N GLY A 180 -26.88 36.90 -40.71
CA GLY A 180 -27.95 37.29 -41.63
C GLY A 180 -28.49 36.12 -42.44
N LYS A 181 -29.59 35.51 -41.95
CA LYS A 181 -30.52 34.60 -42.66
C LYS A 181 -30.00 33.19 -43.00
N VAL A 182 -30.21 32.25 -42.08
CA VAL A 182 -30.35 30.82 -42.42
C VAL A 182 -31.83 30.56 -42.78
N ILE A 183 -32.13 30.33 -44.05
CA ILE A 183 -33.47 29.93 -44.51
C ILE A 183 -33.53 28.40 -44.52
N TYR A 184 -34.36 27.82 -43.66
CA TYR A 184 -34.58 26.37 -43.60
C TYR A 184 -35.67 25.98 -44.63
N ILE A 185 -35.28 25.40 -45.76
CA ILE A 185 -36.23 24.83 -46.73
C ILE A 185 -36.45 23.36 -46.36
N ARG A 186 -37.62 23.04 -45.80
CA ARG A 186 -38.05 21.66 -45.57
C ARG A 186 -38.73 21.14 -46.84
N LYS A 187 -38.16 20.12 -47.48
CA LYS A 187 -38.80 19.36 -48.56
C LYS A 187 -39.95 18.52 -47.95
N LYS A 188 -41.15 18.63 -48.52
CA LYS A 188 -42.28 17.72 -48.22
C LYS A 188 -42.10 16.41 -48.97
#